data_AF-A0A2N6GBZ4-F1
#
_entry.id   AF-A0A2N6GBZ4-F1
#
_cell.length_a   1.000
_cell.length_b   1.000
_cell.length_c   1.000
_cell.angle_alpha   90.00
_cell.angle_beta   90.00
_cell.angle_gamma   90.00
#
_symmetry.space_group_name_H-M   'P 1'
#
loop_
_entity.id
_entity.type
_entity.pdbx_description
1 polymer ?
#
loop_
_entity_poly.entity_id
_entity_poly.type
_entity_poly.pdbx_seq_one_letter_code
_entity_poly.pdbx_strand_id
1 'polypeptide(L)'
;MGFKWAPKQELFVAPMWTPDREDFCIELAGEITAEQTTLVERAEAKAERLDHLAIKRAAESSGFHAAANRISERFAYGQPILVGHHSERKARKDQEKMHNAMDRAIRAQEAVSYWNYRATGVERHANRKADPGVRARRINTLLTELRDRQRRLNHANLCTELWHMIERKKGSEKYTDLVLHYAGAQLKSGSAAPHTRDEGSLWSQLRDEKINPDDVVDICLKFHEYQANNPYTFRWISHILNRLDFERSELGPVVRFTGTITPAVLQTFCRTHGADCPKAKKSEQGFSVSSVVPLPLHIAEGTEVDLSLDGWRDLMESVGYEVPAAKPKAPAILNFKCATIEAEMYGRVNTYPQVEMTKAEYSKIHADYRGVRLSRCGQFRFKTCLDHKNGGGLVSVFLNDSKVHDAPESEAVSYEEVVA
;
A
#
# COMPACT_ATOMS: atom_id res chain seq x y z
N MET A 1 8.13 -10.94 -22.25
CA MET A 1 8.07 -9.47 -22.07
C MET A 1 6.65 -8.88 -21.98
N GLY A 2 5.65 -9.41 -22.68
CA GLY A 2 4.24 -9.02 -22.48
C GLY A 2 3.80 -7.70 -23.14
N PHE A 3 4.54 -7.26 -24.16
CA PHE A 3 4.14 -6.17 -25.05
C PHE A 3 2.96 -6.61 -25.93
N LYS A 4 2.05 -5.68 -26.24
CA LYS A 4 0.89 -5.87 -27.10
C LYS A 4 0.88 -4.83 -28.20
N TRP A 5 0.58 -5.25 -29.43
CA TRP A 5 0.43 -4.33 -30.55
C TRP A 5 -0.86 -3.51 -30.42
N ALA A 6 -0.74 -2.18 -30.52
CA ALA A 6 -1.85 -1.24 -30.53
C ALA A 6 -2.06 -0.73 -31.97
N PRO A 7 -2.91 -1.38 -32.79
CA PRO A 7 -2.95 -1.16 -34.23
C PRO A 7 -3.39 0.25 -34.65
N LYS A 8 -4.10 0.97 -33.78
CA LYS A 8 -4.55 2.33 -34.09
C LYS A 8 -3.50 3.39 -33.81
N GLN A 9 -2.56 3.09 -32.92
CA GLN A 9 -1.44 3.96 -32.53
C GLN A 9 -0.13 3.51 -33.16
N GLU A 10 -0.15 2.36 -33.86
CA GLU A 10 1.00 1.77 -34.55
C GLU A 10 2.22 1.58 -33.64
N LEU A 11 1.98 1.18 -32.39
CA LEU A 11 3.05 0.98 -31.39
C LEU A 11 2.80 -0.24 -30.52
N PHE A 12 3.86 -0.71 -29.85
CA PHE A 12 3.79 -1.76 -28.83
C PHE A 12 3.60 -1.16 -27.44
N VAL A 13 2.66 -1.71 -26.66
CA VAL A 13 2.34 -1.25 -25.30
C VAL A 13 2.57 -2.37 -24.29
N ALA A 14 3.21 -2.06 -23.17
CA ALA A 14 3.25 -2.92 -21.99
C ALA A 14 2.35 -2.36 -20.88
N PRO A 15 1.70 -3.22 -20.06
CA PRO A 15 0.79 -2.76 -19.00
C PRO A 15 1.51 -2.10 -17.82
N MET A 16 2.80 -2.37 -17.63
CA MET A 16 3.64 -1.76 -16.60
C MET A 16 5.09 -1.69 -17.08
N TRP A 17 5.82 -0.67 -16.63
CA TRP A 17 7.26 -0.58 -16.83
C TRP A 17 8.00 -1.43 -15.79
N THR A 18 9.02 -2.17 -16.21
CA THR A 18 9.87 -3.01 -15.35
C THR A 18 11.31 -2.97 -15.85
N PRO A 19 12.32 -3.19 -14.99
CA PRO A 19 13.72 -3.27 -15.41
C PRO A 19 13.95 -4.19 -16.62
N ASP A 20 13.44 -5.42 -16.58
CA ASP A 20 13.61 -6.34 -17.71
C ASP A 20 13.06 -5.78 -19.04
N ARG A 21 11.97 -5.00 -19.00
CA ARG A 21 11.37 -4.38 -20.19
C ARG A 21 12.19 -3.20 -20.67
N GLU A 22 12.77 -2.43 -19.75
CA GLU A 22 13.70 -1.36 -20.04
C GLU A 22 14.93 -1.92 -20.76
N ASP A 23 15.54 -2.98 -20.21
CA ASP A 23 16.71 -3.62 -20.79
C ASP A 23 16.42 -4.16 -22.19
N PHE A 24 15.27 -4.83 -22.37
CA PHE A 24 14.81 -5.29 -23.70
C PHE A 24 14.56 -4.14 -24.68
N CYS A 25 14.01 -3.01 -24.23
CA CYS A 25 13.81 -1.84 -25.08
C CYS A 25 15.13 -1.20 -25.49
N ILE A 26 16.11 -1.10 -24.57
CA ILE A 26 17.46 -0.59 -24.87
C ILE A 26 18.17 -1.52 -25.85
N GLU A 27 18.08 -2.83 -25.67
CA GLU A 27 18.66 -3.82 -26.58
C GLU A 27 18.14 -3.66 -28.01
N LEU A 28 16.83 -3.43 -28.17
CA LEU A 28 16.20 -3.29 -29.48
C LEU A 28 16.36 -1.91 -30.12
N ALA A 29 16.27 -0.83 -29.34
CA ALA A 29 16.16 0.53 -29.83
C ALA A 29 17.41 1.40 -29.57
N GLY A 30 18.35 0.94 -28.75
CA GLY A 30 19.58 1.65 -28.37
C GLY A 30 19.34 2.72 -27.29
N GLU A 31 18.29 3.51 -27.40
CA GLU A 31 17.94 4.56 -26.44
C GLU A 31 16.45 4.59 -26.11
N ILE A 32 16.12 5.13 -24.93
CA ILE A 32 14.76 5.37 -24.48
C ILE A 32 14.61 6.85 -24.22
N THR A 33 13.66 7.48 -24.91
CA THR A 33 13.33 8.89 -24.74
C THR A 33 11.96 9.06 -24.09
N ALA A 34 11.80 10.12 -23.31
CA ALA A 34 10.51 10.42 -22.69
C ALA A 34 9.51 10.85 -23.76
N GLU A 35 8.36 10.17 -23.80
CA GLU A 35 7.24 10.57 -24.63
C GLU A 35 6.70 11.92 -24.10
N GLN A 36 6.75 12.95 -24.95
CA GLN A 36 6.36 14.32 -24.57
C GLN A 36 4.85 14.49 -24.42
N THR A 37 4.05 13.54 -24.92
CA THR A 37 2.59 13.56 -24.80
C THR A 37 2.15 13.14 -23.41
N THR A 38 1.46 14.05 -22.72
CA THR A 38 0.90 13.82 -21.39
C THR A 38 -0.23 12.79 -21.44
N LEU A 39 -0.57 12.24 -20.27
CA LEU A 39 -1.69 11.32 -20.15
C LEU A 39 -3.04 12.00 -20.45
N VAL A 40 -3.13 13.31 -20.19
CA VAL A 40 -4.31 14.13 -20.48
C VAL A 40 -4.46 14.31 -21.99
N GLU A 41 -3.40 14.74 -22.69
CA GLU A 41 -3.42 14.90 -24.15
C GLU A 41 -3.75 13.59 -24.88
N ARG A 42 -3.22 12.45 -24.40
CA ARG A 42 -3.57 11.13 -24.96
C ARG A 42 -5.04 10.77 -24.73
N ALA A 43 -5.60 11.19 -23.61
CA ALA A 43 -7.01 10.98 -23.29
C ALA A 43 -7.90 11.89 -24.15
N GLU A 44 -7.54 13.16 -24.31
CA GLU A 44 -8.22 14.14 -25.17
C GLU A 44 -8.24 13.68 -26.62
N ALA A 45 -7.08 13.36 -27.20
CA ALA A 45 -7.00 12.85 -28.58
C ALA A 45 -7.79 11.55 -28.78
N LYS A 46 -7.97 10.75 -27.72
CA LYS A 46 -8.82 9.55 -27.78
C LYS A 46 -10.30 9.88 -27.62
N ALA A 47 -10.67 10.82 -26.76
CA ALA A 47 -12.03 11.29 -26.59
C ALA A 47 -12.53 11.93 -27.89
N GLU A 48 -11.75 12.84 -28.49
CA GLU A 48 -12.07 13.50 -29.76
C GLU A 48 -12.34 12.48 -30.89
N ARG A 49 -11.52 11.43 -31.00
CA ARG A 49 -11.76 10.34 -31.96
C ARG A 49 -13.08 9.59 -31.72
N LEU A 50 -13.45 9.40 -30.45
CA LEU A 50 -14.71 8.74 -30.08
C LEU A 50 -15.91 9.66 -30.35
N ASP A 51 -15.75 10.95 -30.13
CA ASP A 51 -16.77 11.97 -30.44
C ASP A 51 -17.00 12.09 -31.95
N HIS A 52 -15.94 12.07 -32.76
CA HIS A 52 -16.09 12.00 -34.23
C HIS A 52 -16.84 10.74 -34.69
N LEU A 53 -16.60 9.59 -34.04
CA LEU A 53 -17.37 8.37 -34.30
C LEU A 53 -18.84 8.55 -33.91
N ALA A 54 -19.12 9.17 -32.76
CA ALA A 54 -20.47 9.48 -32.32
C ALA A 54 -21.20 10.42 -33.31
N ILE A 55 -20.55 11.50 -33.75
CA ILE A 55 -21.08 12.43 -34.76
C ILE A 55 -21.41 11.69 -36.06
N LYS A 56 -20.51 10.83 -36.53
CA LYS A 56 -20.75 10.01 -37.73
C LYS A 56 -21.97 9.10 -37.55
N ARG A 57 -22.11 8.43 -36.39
CA ARG A 57 -23.28 7.58 -36.10
C ARG A 57 -24.57 8.38 -35.96
N ALA A 58 -24.52 9.60 -35.44
CA ALA A 58 -25.66 10.51 -35.36
C ALA A 58 -26.14 10.94 -36.76
N ALA A 59 -25.20 11.25 -37.66
CA ALA A 59 -25.50 11.54 -39.06
C ALA A 59 -26.11 10.33 -39.79
N GLU A 60 -25.58 9.12 -39.58
CA GLU A 60 -26.15 7.87 -40.10
C GLU A 60 -27.57 7.63 -39.57
N SER A 61 -27.79 7.80 -38.25
CA SER A 61 -29.10 7.67 -37.62
C SER A 61 -30.12 8.62 -38.23
N SER A 62 -29.76 9.90 -38.34
CA SER A 62 -30.60 10.94 -38.96
C SER A 62 -30.92 10.62 -40.43
N GLY A 63 -29.93 10.11 -41.18
CA GLY A 63 -30.11 9.68 -42.56
C GLY A 63 -31.08 8.50 -42.71
N PHE A 64 -30.95 7.48 -41.86
CA PHE A 64 -31.88 6.33 -41.84
C PHE A 64 -33.27 6.73 -41.39
N HIS A 65 -33.39 7.60 -40.40
CA HIS A 65 -34.68 8.13 -39.94
C HIS A 65 -35.37 8.95 -41.04
N ALA A 66 -34.64 9.83 -41.73
CA ALA A 66 -35.16 10.57 -42.87
C ALA A 66 -35.58 9.64 -44.03
N ALA A 67 -34.86 8.56 -44.27
CA ALA A 67 -35.24 7.55 -45.26
C ALA A 67 -36.51 6.79 -44.85
N ALA A 68 -36.63 6.40 -43.58
CA ALA A 68 -37.85 5.78 -43.05
C ALA A 68 -39.05 6.73 -43.18
N ASN A 69 -38.89 8.00 -42.83
CA ASN A 69 -39.93 9.03 -42.97
C ASN A 69 -40.39 9.18 -44.42
N ARG A 70 -39.47 9.30 -45.39
CA ARG A 70 -39.85 9.38 -46.82
C ARG A 70 -40.62 8.16 -47.32
N ILE A 71 -40.30 6.97 -46.82
CA ILE A 71 -41.05 5.74 -47.16
C ILE A 71 -42.42 5.74 -46.47
N SER A 72 -42.49 6.25 -45.23
CA SER A 72 -43.71 6.34 -44.44
C SER A 72 -44.77 7.26 -45.06
N GLU A 73 -44.36 8.27 -45.84
CA GLU A 73 -45.27 9.18 -46.56
C GLU A 73 -46.26 8.43 -47.46
N ARG A 74 -45.85 7.27 -48.00
CA ARG A 74 -46.74 6.41 -48.80
C ARG A 74 -47.90 5.80 -48.00
N PHE A 75 -47.73 5.70 -46.68
CA PHE A 75 -48.74 5.20 -45.74
C PHE A 75 -49.36 6.35 -44.94
N ALA A 76 -49.04 7.61 -45.27
CA ALA A 76 -49.63 8.78 -44.63
C ALA A 76 -51.16 8.72 -44.74
N TYR A 77 -51.85 9.27 -43.74
CA TYR A 77 -53.31 9.21 -43.60
C TYR A 77 -53.88 7.80 -43.39
N GLY A 78 -53.05 6.84 -42.98
CA GLY A 78 -53.51 5.52 -42.53
C GLY A 78 -54.06 4.63 -43.65
N GLN A 79 -53.59 4.82 -44.90
CA GLN A 79 -53.98 3.97 -46.02
C GLN A 79 -53.61 2.50 -45.73
N PRO A 80 -54.59 1.59 -45.56
CA PRO A 80 -54.31 0.20 -45.30
C PRO A 80 -53.72 -0.48 -46.53
N ILE A 81 -52.90 -1.50 -46.32
CA ILE A 81 -52.41 -2.35 -47.42
C ILE A 81 -53.61 -3.12 -47.98
N LEU A 82 -53.96 -2.86 -49.24
CA LEU A 82 -55.03 -3.55 -49.94
C LEU A 82 -54.62 -5.00 -50.25
N VAL A 83 -55.15 -5.95 -49.49
CA VAL A 83 -54.89 -7.39 -49.64
C VAL A 83 -55.57 -7.92 -50.91
N GLY A 84 -54.82 -8.63 -51.76
CA GLY A 84 -55.31 -9.16 -53.05
C GLY A 84 -55.20 -8.19 -54.23
N HIS A 85 -54.75 -6.95 -54.02
CA HIS A 85 -54.55 -5.98 -55.09
C HIS A 85 -53.14 -6.09 -55.71
N HIS A 86 -52.98 -5.74 -57.00
CA HIS A 86 -51.69 -5.84 -57.69
C HIS A 86 -50.54 -5.02 -57.04
N SER A 87 -50.90 -3.99 -56.25
CA SER A 87 -49.95 -3.13 -55.53
C SER A 87 -49.50 -3.68 -54.17
N GLU A 88 -50.12 -4.76 -53.67
CA GLU A 88 -49.89 -5.33 -52.34
C GLU A 88 -48.41 -5.66 -52.09
N ARG A 89 -47.78 -6.38 -53.03
CA ARG A 89 -46.36 -6.79 -52.92
C ARG A 89 -45.44 -5.59 -52.78
N LYS A 90 -45.73 -4.49 -53.49
CA LYS A 90 -44.94 -3.25 -53.42
C LYS A 90 -45.14 -2.54 -52.08
N ALA A 91 -46.37 -2.49 -51.57
CA ALA A 91 -46.68 -1.90 -50.27
C ALA A 91 -46.02 -2.67 -49.12
N ARG A 92 -46.09 -4.01 -49.08
CA ARG A 92 -45.40 -4.82 -48.06
C ARG A 92 -43.88 -4.63 -48.09
N LYS A 93 -43.27 -4.58 -49.28
CA LYS A 93 -41.82 -4.35 -49.43
C LYS A 93 -41.40 -2.96 -48.95
N ASP A 94 -42.24 -1.95 -49.13
CA ASP A 94 -41.94 -0.59 -48.65
C ASP A 94 -42.10 -0.50 -47.13
N GLN A 95 -43.10 -1.15 -46.54
CA GLN A 95 -43.22 -1.29 -45.09
C GLN A 95 -41.99 -1.99 -44.48
N GLU A 96 -41.53 -3.09 -45.07
CA GLU A 96 -40.33 -3.79 -44.63
C GLU A 96 -39.07 -2.89 -44.70
N LYS A 97 -38.88 -2.14 -45.79
CA LYS A 97 -37.78 -1.18 -45.92
C LYS A 97 -37.85 -0.06 -44.89
N MET A 98 -39.05 0.44 -44.59
CA MET A 98 -39.27 1.45 -43.57
C MET A 98 -38.85 0.93 -42.19
N HIS A 99 -39.31 -0.25 -41.79
CA HIS A 99 -38.92 -0.87 -40.52
C HIS A 99 -37.41 -1.12 -40.46
N ASN A 100 -36.82 -1.69 -41.50
CA ASN A 100 -35.38 -1.91 -41.57
C ASN A 100 -34.58 -0.60 -41.47
N ALA A 101 -35.06 0.48 -42.09
CA ALA A 101 -34.43 1.80 -41.96
C ALA A 101 -34.57 2.34 -40.53
N MET A 102 -35.74 2.20 -39.92
CA MET A 102 -35.97 2.60 -38.52
C MET A 102 -35.08 1.82 -37.54
N ASP A 103 -34.98 0.51 -37.69
CA ASP A 103 -34.10 -0.35 -36.88
C ASP A 103 -32.63 0.07 -37.01
N ARG A 104 -32.19 0.39 -38.23
CA ARG A 104 -30.84 0.92 -38.47
C ARG A 104 -30.64 2.29 -37.84
N ALA A 105 -31.66 3.16 -37.84
CA ALA A 105 -31.62 4.46 -37.19
C ALA A 105 -31.46 4.31 -35.67
N ILE A 106 -32.24 3.40 -35.05
CA ILE A 106 -32.18 3.09 -33.62
C ILE A 106 -30.81 2.52 -33.26
N ARG A 107 -30.31 1.50 -33.98
CA ARG A 107 -28.97 0.93 -33.72
C ARG A 107 -27.86 1.95 -33.87
N ALA A 108 -27.95 2.85 -34.85
CA ALA A 108 -26.99 3.94 -35.01
C ALA A 108 -27.06 4.92 -33.84
N GLN A 109 -28.27 5.25 -33.35
CA GLN A 109 -28.46 6.10 -32.17
C GLN A 109 -27.94 5.46 -30.88
N GLU A 110 -28.18 4.16 -30.65
CA GLU A 110 -27.60 3.42 -29.53
C GLU A 110 -26.07 3.44 -29.58
N ALA A 111 -25.49 3.34 -30.78
CA ALA A 111 -24.05 3.46 -30.97
C ALA A 111 -23.54 4.87 -30.60
N VAL A 112 -24.30 5.95 -30.85
CA VAL A 112 -23.95 7.31 -30.38
C VAL A 112 -23.81 7.31 -28.86
N SER A 113 -24.84 6.84 -28.14
CA SER A 113 -24.82 6.77 -26.67
C SER A 113 -23.64 5.94 -26.15
N TYR A 114 -23.35 4.82 -26.81
CA TYR A 114 -22.20 3.97 -26.48
C TYR A 114 -20.86 4.71 -26.63
N TRP A 115 -20.65 5.39 -27.76
CA TRP A 115 -19.38 6.12 -28.01
C TRP A 115 -19.22 7.31 -27.07
N ASN A 116 -20.28 8.06 -26.81
CA ASN A 116 -20.27 9.16 -25.82
C ASN A 116 -19.93 8.64 -24.42
N TYR A 117 -20.55 7.54 -23.97
CA TYR A 117 -20.22 6.91 -22.70
C TYR A 117 -18.75 6.48 -22.63
N ARG A 118 -18.22 5.93 -23.73
CA ARG A 118 -16.81 5.54 -23.83
C ARG A 118 -15.87 6.75 -23.78
N ALA A 119 -16.22 7.88 -24.41
CA ALA A 119 -15.45 9.12 -24.36
C ALA A 119 -15.37 9.66 -22.93
N THR A 120 -16.52 9.77 -22.24
CA THR A 120 -16.58 10.16 -20.82
C THR A 120 -15.77 9.19 -19.93
N GLY A 121 -15.79 7.89 -20.23
CA GLY A 121 -14.96 6.91 -19.54
C GLY A 121 -13.45 7.14 -19.70
N VAL A 122 -13.00 7.64 -20.85
CA VAL A 122 -11.60 7.98 -21.12
C VAL A 122 -11.17 9.19 -20.28
N GLU A 123 -11.96 10.26 -20.26
CA GLU A 123 -11.71 11.45 -19.45
C GLU A 123 -11.68 11.13 -17.96
N ARG A 124 -12.69 10.40 -17.45
CA ARG A 124 -12.73 9.95 -16.06
C ARG A 124 -11.50 9.14 -15.68
N HIS A 125 -11.01 8.29 -16.58
CA HIS A 125 -9.81 7.51 -16.33
C HIS A 125 -8.56 8.39 -16.22
N ALA A 126 -8.45 9.41 -17.07
CA ALA A 126 -7.34 10.37 -17.04
C ALA A 126 -7.36 11.21 -15.75
N ASN A 127 -8.51 11.80 -15.43
CA ASN A 127 -8.70 12.60 -14.22
C ASN A 127 -8.40 11.78 -12.96
N ARG A 128 -8.88 10.54 -12.89
CA ARG A 128 -8.57 9.64 -11.77
C ARG A 128 -7.07 9.32 -11.67
N LYS A 129 -6.34 9.27 -12.79
CA LYS A 129 -4.90 9.00 -12.75
C LYS A 129 -4.09 10.22 -12.30
N ALA A 130 -4.58 11.42 -12.57
CA ALA A 130 -4.00 12.69 -12.14
C ALA A 130 -4.39 13.08 -10.70
N ASP A 131 -5.48 12.50 -10.16
CA ASP A 131 -5.95 12.75 -8.79
C ASP A 131 -4.83 12.63 -7.73
N PRO A 132 -4.60 13.67 -6.91
CA PRO A 132 -3.55 13.66 -5.88
C PRO A 132 -3.70 12.52 -4.88
N GLY A 133 -4.94 12.16 -4.50
CA GLY A 133 -5.20 11.05 -3.59
C GLY A 133 -4.85 9.68 -4.18
N VAL A 134 -5.03 9.49 -5.50
CA VAL A 134 -4.57 8.28 -6.20
C VAL A 134 -3.05 8.22 -6.25
N ARG A 135 -2.36 9.34 -6.51
CA ARG A 135 -0.89 9.38 -6.50
C ARG A 135 -0.30 9.10 -5.12
N ALA A 136 -0.84 9.72 -4.07
CA ALA A 136 -0.43 9.45 -2.69
C ALA A 136 -0.55 7.96 -2.33
N ARG A 137 -1.62 7.27 -2.78
CA ARG A 137 -1.75 5.82 -2.62
C ARG A 137 -0.68 5.03 -3.38
N ARG A 138 -0.34 5.43 -4.61
CA ARG A 138 0.74 4.80 -5.38
C ARG A 138 2.11 4.99 -4.71
N ILE A 139 2.39 6.19 -4.19
CA ILE A 139 3.61 6.47 -3.42
C ILE A 139 3.70 5.52 -2.23
N ASN A 140 2.61 5.34 -1.47
CA ASN A 140 2.57 4.38 -0.37
C ASN A 140 2.81 2.92 -0.81
N THR A 141 2.27 2.52 -1.97
CA THR A 141 2.55 1.21 -2.55
C THR A 141 4.03 1.07 -2.94
N LEU A 142 4.61 2.08 -3.59
CA LEU A 142 6.01 2.08 -4.00
C LEU A 142 6.96 2.09 -2.79
N LEU A 143 6.67 2.86 -1.75
CA LEU A 143 7.42 2.84 -0.48
C LEU A 143 7.32 1.48 0.21
N THR A 144 6.19 0.79 0.08
CA THR A 144 6.07 -0.59 0.57
C THR A 144 6.93 -1.53 -0.26
N GLU A 145 6.87 -1.46 -1.59
CA GLU A 145 7.74 -2.27 -2.45
C GLU A 145 9.23 -1.99 -2.20
N LEU A 146 9.63 -0.73 -2.01
CA LEU A 146 10.99 -0.33 -1.66
C LEU A 146 11.44 -1.04 -0.37
N ARG A 147 10.63 -0.98 0.69
CA ARG A 147 10.91 -1.66 1.96
C ARG A 147 11.00 -3.18 1.77
N ASP A 148 10.18 -3.76 0.91
CA ASP A 148 10.20 -5.21 0.64
C ASP A 148 11.49 -5.64 -0.06
N ARG A 149 11.99 -4.83 -1.01
CA ARG A 149 13.30 -5.05 -1.65
C ARG A 149 14.44 -4.85 -0.66
N GLN A 150 14.39 -3.76 0.11
CA GLN A 150 15.41 -3.46 1.11
C GLN A 150 15.48 -4.53 2.20
N ARG A 151 14.35 -5.10 2.62
CA ARG A 151 14.32 -6.23 3.57
C ARG A 151 15.11 -7.45 3.10
N ARG A 152 15.20 -7.69 1.78
CA ARG A 152 16.03 -8.79 1.23
C ARG A 152 17.51 -8.50 1.44
N LEU A 153 17.95 -7.27 1.14
CA LEU A 153 19.33 -6.84 1.36
C LEU A 153 19.67 -6.83 2.86
N ASN A 154 18.77 -6.31 3.69
CA ASN A 154 18.95 -6.28 5.14
C ASN A 154 19.07 -7.69 5.73
N HIS A 155 18.22 -8.62 5.28
CA HIS A 155 18.28 -10.01 5.73
C HIS A 155 19.58 -10.68 5.32
N ALA A 156 20.03 -10.48 4.07
CA ALA A 156 21.28 -11.03 3.58
C ALA A 156 22.47 -10.50 4.39
N ASN A 157 22.58 -9.18 4.59
CA ASN A 157 23.64 -8.58 5.41
C ASN A 157 23.61 -9.09 6.87
N LEU A 158 22.43 -9.24 7.48
CA LEU A 158 22.31 -9.80 8.82
C LEU A 158 22.82 -11.25 8.87
N CYS A 159 22.49 -12.06 7.87
CA CYS A 159 22.96 -13.44 7.81
C CYS A 159 24.47 -13.52 7.52
N THR A 160 25.01 -12.65 6.66
CA THR A 160 26.47 -12.57 6.42
C THR A 160 27.21 -12.32 7.74
N GLU A 161 26.79 -11.33 8.53
CA GLU A 161 27.40 -11.05 9.84
C GLU A 161 27.23 -12.20 10.85
N LEU A 162 26.06 -12.85 10.84
CA LEU A 162 25.81 -14.05 11.65
C LEU A 162 26.79 -15.17 11.31
N TRP A 163 26.97 -15.48 10.02
CA TRP A 163 27.86 -16.56 9.58
C TRP A 163 29.33 -16.23 9.78
N HIS A 164 29.76 -14.97 9.60
CA HIS A 164 31.10 -14.55 10.00
C HIS A 164 31.33 -14.66 11.51
N MET A 165 30.32 -14.38 12.33
CA MET A 165 30.43 -14.57 13.78
C MET A 165 30.60 -16.04 14.16
N ILE A 166 29.93 -16.96 13.45
CA ILE A 166 30.09 -18.42 13.61
C ILE A 166 31.47 -18.86 13.11
N GLU A 167 31.91 -18.37 11.95
CA GLU A 167 33.23 -18.63 11.37
C GLU A 167 34.36 -18.24 12.33
N ARG A 168 34.26 -17.07 12.99
CA ARG A 168 35.24 -16.63 14.02
C ARG A 168 35.31 -17.56 15.23
N LYS A 169 34.33 -18.43 15.44
CA LYS A 169 34.30 -19.44 16.51
C LYS A 169 34.84 -20.81 16.06
N LYS A 170 35.37 -20.92 14.84
CA LYS A 170 36.01 -22.14 14.33
C LYS A 170 37.07 -22.64 15.30
N GLY A 171 37.04 -23.94 15.59
CA GLY A 171 37.92 -24.59 16.57
C GLY A 171 37.44 -24.54 18.02
N SER A 172 36.34 -23.83 18.34
CA SER A 172 35.69 -23.94 19.65
C SER A 172 34.83 -25.20 19.75
N GLU A 173 34.67 -25.74 20.96
CA GLU A 173 33.81 -26.90 21.22
C GLU A 173 32.36 -26.71 20.75
N LYS A 174 31.89 -25.47 20.66
CA LYS A 174 30.52 -25.11 20.26
C LYS A 174 30.35 -24.87 18.76
N TYR A 175 31.43 -24.89 17.97
CA TYR A 175 31.38 -24.51 16.57
C TYR A 175 30.41 -25.37 15.77
N THR A 176 30.54 -26.69 15.87
CA THR A 176 29.70 -27.65 15.17
C THR A 176 28.24 -27.54 15.57
N ASP A 177 27.97 -27.36 16.87
CA ASP A 177 26.60 -27.18 17.39
C ASP A 177 25.95 -25.89 16.90
N LEU A 178 26.74 -24.80 16.82
CA LEU A 178 26.27 -23.53 16.27
C LEU A 178 25.96 -23.63 14.78
N VAL A 179 26.85 -24.26 13.99
CA VAL A 179 26.62 -24.47 12.56
C VAL A 179 25.36 -25.33 12.35
N LEU A 180 25.22 -26.44 13.09
CA LEU A 180 24.04 -27.29 13.03
C LEU A 180 22.77 -26.52 13.42
N HIS A 181 22.80 -25.74 14.50
CA HIS A 181 21.64 -24.96 14.90
C HIS A 181 21.21 -23.94 13.81
N TYR A 182 22.16 -23.13 13.33
CA TYR A 182 21.85 -22.05 12.39
C TYR A 182 21.64 -22.52 10.95
N ALA A 183 22.12 -23.72 10.57
CA ALA A 183 21.79 -24.35 9.29
C ALA A 183 20.28 -24.61 9.12
N GLY A 184 19.53 -24.74 10.22
CA GLY A 184 18.07 -24.94 10.22
C GLY A 184 17.26 -23.81 10.86
N ALA A 185 17.91 -22.75 11.33
CA ALA A 185 17.25 -21.71 12.12
C ALA A 185 16.44 -20.72 11.25
N GLN A 186 15.29 -20.29 11.81
CA GLN A 186 14.52 -19.16 11.29
C GLN A 186 14.76 -17.93 12.15
N LEU A 187 15.37 -16.91 11.55
CA LEU A 187 15.45 -15.58 12.15
C LEU A 187 14.12 -14.86 11.94
N LYS A 188 13.93 -13.76 12.68
CA LYS A 188 12.77 -12.88 12.46
C LYS A 188 12.69 -12.35 11.01
N SER A 189 13.83 -12.18 10.36
CA SER A 189 13.94 -11.68 8.98
C SER A 189 13.83 -12.76 7.91
N GLY A 190 13.96 -14.04 8.26
CA GLY A 190 13.96 -15.16 7.32
C GLY A 190 14.93 -16.29 7.70
N SER A 191 15.14 -17.23 6.78
CA SER A 191 16.02 -18.39 6.99
C SER A 191 17.48 -17.98 7.14
N ALA A 192 18.17 -18.51 8.15
CA ALA A 192 19.59 -18.23 8.33
C ALA A 192 20.46 -18.88 7.24
N ALA A 193 20.02 -20.01 6.68
CA ALA A 193 20.73 -20.75 5.64
C ALA A 193 19.89 -20.89 4.36
N PRO A 194 20.52 -20.99 3.17
CA PRO A 194 19.81 -21.27 1.93
C PRO A 194 19.22 -22.68 1.92
N HIS A 195 18.20 -22.87 1.10
CA HIS A 195 17.56 -24.16 0.84
C HIS A 195 17.33 -24.31 -0.66
N THR A 196 17.75 -25.44 -1.23
CA THR A 196 17.45 -25.79 -2.62
C THR A 196 16.35 -26.84 -2.65
N ARG A 197 15.49 -26.78 -3.67
CA ARG A 197 14.38 -27.73 -3.80
C ARG A 197 14.88 -29.16 -4.01
N ASP A 198 16.01 -29.32 -4.70
CA ASP A 198 16.52 -30.62 -5.16
C ASP A 198 17.46 -31.27 -4.14
N GLU A 199 18.25 -30.49 -3.38
CA GLU A 199 19.23 -31.01 -2.42
C GLU A 199 18.76 -30.89 -0.96
N GLY A 200 17.62 -30.22 -0.72
CA GLY A 200 17.03 -30.03 0.59
C GLY A 200 17.74 -28.96 1.44
N SER A 201 17.56 -29.04 2.76
CA SER A 201 18.16 -28.09 3.70
C SER A 201 19.59 -28.48 4.07
N LEU A 202 20.47 -27.48 4.26
CA LEU A 202 21.83 -27.71 4.74
C LEU A 202 21.85 -28.38 6.12
N TRP A 203 20.84 -28.12 6.95
CA TRP A 203 20.65 -28.83 8.22
C TRP A 203 20.54 -30.35 8.04
N SER A 204 19.70 -30.81 7.11
CA SER A 204 19.54 -32.23 6.83
C SER A 204 20.83 -32.84 6.28
N GLN A 205 21.51 -32.13 5.38
CA GLN A 205 22.77 -32.61 4.81
C GLN A 205 23.87 -32.74 5.86
N LEU A 206 23.96 -31.78 6.78
CA LEU A 206 24.94 -31.79 7.87
C LEU A 206 24.64 -32.90 8.90
N ARG A 207 23.37 -33.09 9.26
CA ARG A 207 22.93 -34.16 10.16
C ARG A 207 23.16 -35.55 9.57
N ASP A 208 22.96 -35.70 8.25
CA ASP A 208 23.18 -36.95 7.53
C ASP A 208 24.67 -37.13 7.13
N GLU A 209 25.58 -36.29 7.64
CA GLU A 209 27.04 -36.31 7.40
C GLU A 209 27.46 -36.24 5.93
N LYS A 210 26.60 -35.68 5.06
CA LYS A 210 26.88 -35.52 3.62
C LYS A 210 27.78 -34.31 3.32
N ILE A 211 27.77 -33.33 4.21
CA ILE A 211 28.55 -32.09 4.11
C ILE A 211 29.16 -31.79 5.48
N ASN A 212 30.34 -31.19 5.51
CA ASN A 212 31.00 -30.84 6.78
C ASN A 212 30.56 -29.42 7.25
N PRO A 213 30.79 -29.07 8.53
CA PRO A 213 30.41 -27.74 9.05
C PRO A 213 31.07 -26.56 8.34
N ASP A 214 32.32 -26.70 7.90
CA ASP A 214 33.06 -25.63 7.21
C ASP A 214 32.45 -25.32 5.84
N ASP A 215 32.11 -26.36 5.07
CA ASP A 215 31.46 -26.23 3.78
C ASP A 215 30.08 -25.53 3.93
N VAL A 216 29.34 -25.81 5.01
CA VAL A 216 28.07 -25.13 5.29
C VAL A 216 28.26 -23.64 5.52
N VAL A 217 29.27 -23.25 6.31
CA VAL A 217 29.61 -21.85 6.55
C VAL A 217 29.98 -21.16 5.23
N ASP A 218 30.85 -21.78 4.42
CA ASP A 218 31.28 -21.25 3.12
C ASP A 218 30.10 -21.06 2.15
N ILE A 219 29.19 -22.03 2.08
CA ILE A 219 27.98 -21.93 1.24
C ILE A 219 27.11 -20.77 1.71
N CYS A 220 26.89 -20.64 3.02
CA CYS A 220 26.04 -19.59 3.56
C CYS A 220 26.63 -18.19 3.36
N LEU A 221 27.95 -18.03 3.56
CA LEU A 221 28.64 -16.76 3.30
C LEU A 221 28.55 -16.38 1.83
N LYS A 222 28.96 -17.27 0.91
CA LYS A 222 28.89 -17.02 -0.54
C LYS A 222 27.47 -16.64 -0.99
N PHE A 223 26.47 -17.37 -0.50
CA PHE A 223 25.08 -17.11 -0.85
C PHE A 223 24.63 -15.73 -0.34
N HIS A 224 24.83 -15.42 0.94
CA HIS A 224 24.33 -14.18 1.52
C HIS A 224 25.13 -12.95 1.08
N GLU A 225 26.43 -13.06 0.86
CA GLU A 225 27.25 -12.00 0.25
C GLU A 225 26.76 -11.67 -1.16
N TYR A 226 26.45 -12.68 -1.97
CA TYR A 226 25.83 -12.47 -3.29
C TYR A 226 24.46 -11.81 -3.16
N GLN A 227 23.62 -12.24 -2.23
CA GLN A 227 22.29 -11.65 -2.05
C GLN A 227 22.33 -10.22 -1.52
N ALA A 228 23.28 -9.90 -0.63
CA ALA A 228 23.54 -8.56 -0.15
C ALA A 228 23.99 -7.63 -1.28
N ASN A 229 24.65 -8.18 -2.31
CA ASN A 229 25.13 -7.47 -3.49
C ASN A 229 24.31 -7.73 -4.76
N ASN A 230 23.09 -8.22 -4.64
CA ASN A 230 22.33 -8.75 -5.78
C ASN A 230 21.99 -7.63 -6.80
N PRO A 231 22.55 -7.68 -8.03
CA PRO A 231 22.34 -6.62 -9.03
C PRO A 231 20.88 -6.44 -9.42
N TYR A 232 20.11 -7.53 -9.45
CA TYR A 232 18.68 -7.48 -9.74
C TYR A 232 17.93 -6.70 -8.65
N THR A 233 18.23 -6.95 -7.37
CA THR A 233 17.58 -6.21 -6.28
C THR A 233 17.93 -4.73 -6.32
N PHE A 234 19.20 -4.38 -6.55
CA PHE A 234 19.61 -2.97 -6.71
C PHE A 234 18.93 -2.30 -7.90
N ARG A 235 18.84 -2.98 -9.04
CA ARG A 235 18.16 -2.47 -10.23
C ARG A 235 16.69 -2.16 -9.95
N TRP A 236 16.00 -3.02 -9.20
CA TRP A 236 14.63 -2.76 -8.78
C TRP A 236 14.50 -1.62 -7.77
N ILE A 237 15.44 -1.49 -6.82
CA ILE A 237 15.45 -0.35 -5.88
C ILE A 237 15.60 0.96 -6.66
N SER A 238 16.57 1.05 -7.58
CA SER A 238 16.75 2.23 -8.44
C SER A 238 15.50 2.54 -9.27
N HIS A 239 14.89 1.53 -9.89
CA HIS A 239 13.64 1.68 -10.62
C HIS A 239 12.50 2.23 -9.72
N ILE A 240 12.35 1.73 -8.50
CA ILE A 240 11.31 2.19 -7.56
C ILE A 240 11.58 3.63 -7.12
N LEU A 241 12.84 4.00 -6.85
CA LEU A 241 13.23 5.36 -6.50
C LEU A 241 12.91 6.34 -7.62
N ASN A 242 13.31 6.04 -8.87
CA ASN A 242 12.96 6.86 -10.03
C ASN A 242 11.44 7.03 -10.20
N ARG A 243 10.66 5.96 -9.92
CA ARG A 243 9.19 6.03 -9.96
C ARG A 243 8.60 6.85 -8.81
N LEU A 244 9.20 6.80 -7.62
CA LEU A 244 8.80 7.65 -6.49
C LEU A 244 9.04 9.11 -6.83
N ASP A 245 10.19 9.43 -7.42
CA ASP A 245 10.55 10.80 -7.81
C ASP A 245 9.58 11.33 -8.86
N PHE A 246 9.24 10.51 -9.88
CA PHE A 246 8.20 10.86 -10.85
C PHE A 246 6.85 11.15 -10.18
N GLU A 247 6.32 10.23 -9.37
CA GLU A 247 4.99 10.42 -8.76
C GLU A 247 4.95 11.62 -7.79
N ARG A 248 6.09 11.97 -7.16
CA ARG A 248 6.23 13.15 -6.29
C ARG A 248 6.34 14.45 -7.07
N SER A 249 7.09 14.47 -8.18
CA SER A 249 7.21 15.67 -9.02
C SER A 249 5.86 16.17 -9.53
N GLU A 250 4.90 15.26 -9.71
CA GLU A 250 3.54 15.54 -10.15
C GLU A 250 2.62 16.10 -9.04
N LEU A 251 3.05 16.05 -7.76
CA LEU A 251 2.34 16.64 -6.62
C LEU A 251 2.86 18.03 -6.24
N GLY A 252 3.97 18.46 -6.84
CA GLY A 252 4.68 19.69 -6.49
C GLY A 252 5.80 19.47 -5.46
N PRO A 253 6.55 20.53 -5.11
CA PRO A 253 7.67 20.43 -4.20
C PRO A 253 7.20 20.13 -2.77
N VAL A 254 7.95 19.26 -2.08
CA VAL A 254 7.75 19.01 -0.65
C VAL A 254 8.31 20.18 0.15
N VAL A 255 7.51 20.71 1.08
CA VAL A 255 7.93 21.83 1.91
C VAL A 255 8.98 21.37 2.93
N ARG A 256 10.10 22.09 3.00
CA ARG A 256 11.16 21.87 3.99
C ARG A 256 10.60 21.87 5.41
N PHE A 257 10.91 20.83 6.19
CA PHE A 257 10.39 20.67 7.53
C PHE A 257 10.98 21.69 8.52
N THR A 258 10.11 22.54 9.09
CA THR A 258 10.51 23.60 10.04
C THR A 258 10.35 23.21 11.52
N GLY A 259 9.74 22.06 11.80
CA GLY A 259 9.51 21.60 13.17
C GLY A 259 10.77 21.09 13.87
N THR A 260 10.57 20.65 15.12
CA THR A 260 11.64 20.06 15.95
C THR A 260 11.97 18.65 15.48
N ILE A 261 13.23 18.43 15.11
CA ILE A 261 13.74 17.08 14.81
C ILE A 261 13.92 16.33 16.12
N THR A 262 13.31 15.14 16.19
CA THR A 262 13.44 14.23 17.32
C THR A 262 13.95 12.87 16.84
N PRO A 263 14.53 12.04 17.74
CA PRO A 263 14.90 10.67 17.40
C PRO A 263 13.75 9.86 16.79
N ALA A 264 12.50 10.11 17.20
CA ALA A 264 11.34 9.42 16.67
C ALA A 264 11.03 9.80 15.21
N VAL A 265 11.20 11.08 14.84
CA VAL A 265 11.05 11.56 13.46
C VAL A 265 12.07 10.87 12.56
N LEU A 266 13.36 10.92 12.93
CA LEU A 266 14.44 10.32 12.13
C LEU A 266 14.29 8.81 11.98
N GLN A 267 13.94 8.11 13.06
CA GLN A 267 13.70 6.66 12.98
C GLN A 267 12.49 6.32 12.12
N THR A 268 11.44 7.14 12.11
CA THR A 268 10.26 6.94 11.25
C THR A 268 10.60 7.18 9.79
N PHE A 269 11.35 8.25 9.50
CA PHE A 269 11.91 8.53 8.19
C PHE A 269 12.74 7.35 7.66
N CYS A 270 13.80 6.94 8.37
CA CYS A 270 14.68 5.87 7.91
C CYS A 270 13.94 4.53 7.73
N ARG A 271 12.99 4.18 8.62
CA ARG A 271 12.16 2.96 8.46
C ARG A 271 11.24 3.02 7.25
N THR A 272 10.67 4.20 6.96
CA THR A 272 9.82 4.40 5.78
C THR A 272 10.59 4.11 4.49
N HIS A 273 11.89 4.40 4.51
CA HIS A 273 12.83 4.18 3.42
C HIS A 273 13.57 2.83 3.48
N GLY A 274 13.23 1.95 4.43
CA GLY A 274 13.72 0.57 4.46
C GLY A 274 14.91 0.27 5.37
N ALA A 275 15.38 1.24 6.18
CA ALA A 275 16.43 0.96 7.17
C ALA A 275 15.94 -0.06 8.23
N ASP A 276 16.78 -1.03 8.58
CA ASP A 276 16.46 -2.03 9.59
C ASP A 276 16.70 -1.48 11.00
N CYS A 277 15.67 -1.55 11.85
CA CYS A 277 15.74 -1.20 13.27
C CYS A 277 16.56 0.08 13.62
N PRO A 278 16.42 1.21 12.90
CA PRO A 278 17.31 2.35 13.08
C PRO A 278 17.21 2.94 14.49
N LYS A 279 18.34 3.46 14.98
CA LYS A 279 18.49 4.11 16.28
C LYS A 279 19.11 5.48 16.09
N ALA A 280 18.39 6.50 16.55
CA ALA A 280 18.86 7.88 16.49
C ALA A 280 19.38 8.32 17.87
N LYS A 281 20.58 8.91 17.91
CA LYS A 281 21.22 9.47 19.11
C LYS A 281 21.66 10.91 18.82
N LYS A 282 21.62 11.75 19.85
CA LYS A 282 22.12 13.13 19.72
C LYS A 282 23.64 13.11 19.58
N SER A 283 24.16 13.82 18.60
CA SER A 283 25.58 14.01 18.35
C SER A 283 25.97 15.49 18.54
N GLU A 284 27.24 15.82 18.39
CA GLU A 284 27.71 17.21 18.41
C GLU A 284 27.19 18.02 17.21
N GLN A 285 27.06 17.38 16.05
CA GLN A 285 26.56 18.01 14.81
C GLN A 285 25.04 18.13 14.79
N GLY A 286 24.34 17.18 15.40
CA GLY A 286 22.88 17.14 15.47
C GLY A 286 22.40 15.79 15.94
N PHE A 287 22.24 14.86 14.99
CA PHE A 287 21.85 13.49 15.29
C PHE A 287 22.61 12.49 14.41
N SER A 288 23.14 11.45 15.05
CA SER A 288 23.58 10.22 14.39
C SER A 288 22.44 9.21 14.35
N VAL A 289 22.25 8.57 13.20
CA VAL A 289 21.36 7.42 13.01
C VAL A 289 22.19 6.21 12.61
N SER A 290 22.08 5.13 13.40
CA SER A 290 22.71 3.86 13.10
C SER A 290 21.70 2.73 12.88
N SER A 291 22.12 1.72 12.13
CA SER A 291 21.40 0.47 11.88
C SER A 291 22.32 -0.73 12.11
N VAL A 292 21.72 -1.91 12.31
CA VAL A 292 22.46 -3.18 12.48
C VAL A 292 23.11 -3.62 11.16
N VAL A 293 22.52 -3.23 10.03
CA VAL A 293 22.95 -3.54 8.66
C VAL A 293 23.11 -2.23 7.88
N PRO A 294 23.75 -2.24 6.70
CA PRO A 294 23.92 -1.02 5.92
C PRO A 294 22.59 -0.29 5.68
N LEU A 295 22.64 1.04 5.78
CA LEU A 295 21.51 1.90 5.49
C LEU A 295 21.15 1.83 4.00
N PRO A 296 19.89 2.11 3.63
CA PRO A 296 19.53 2.29 2.23
C PRO A 296 20.42 3.37 1.59
N LEU A 297 20.96 3.09 0.40
CA LEU A 297 21.97 3.94 -0.24
C LEU A 297 21.50 5.39 -0.49
N HIS A 298 20.20 5.59 -0.72
CA HIS A 298 19.62 6.93 -0.88
C HIS A 298 19.48 7.70 0.45
N ILE A 299 19.84 7.11 1.59
CA ILE A 299 20.00 7.77 2.87
C ILE A 299 21.48 8.03 3.14
N ALA A 300 22.29 6.97 3.15
CA ALA A 300 23.73 7.04 3.40
C ALA A 300 24.42 5.71 3.04
N GLU A 301 25.73 5.78 2.80
CA GLU A 301 26.59 4.61 2.68
C GLU A 301 27.04 4.13 4.08
N GLY A 302 27.06 2.81 4.30
CA GLY A 302 27.46 2.21 5.58
C GLY A 302 26.31 2.07 6.59
N THR A 303 26.65 1.76 7.85
CA THR A 303 25.69 1.42 8.92
C THR A 303 25.31 2.59 9.82
N GLU A 304 25.98 3.74 9.68
CA GLU A 304 25.78 4.93 10.50
C GLU A 304 25.93 6.19 9.65
N VAL A 305 25.12 7.20 9.95
CA VAL A 305 25.21 8.53 9.36
C VAL A 305 25.00 9.59 10.43
N ASP A 306 25.90 10.57 10.50
CA ASP A 306 25.78 11.74 11.38
C ASP A 306 25.57 12.99 10.53
N LEU A 307 24.48 13.69 10.77
CA LEU A 307 24.13 14.91 10.05
C LEU A 307 23.69 16.01 11.01
N SER A 308 23.90 17.25 10.57
CA SER A 308 23.33 18.41 11.21
C SER A 308 21.80 18.41 11.10
N LEU A 309 21.14 19.25 11.91
CA LEU A 309 19.67 19.40 11.82
C LEU A 309 19.22 19.83 10.42
N ASP A 310 19.99 20.70 9.77
CA ASP A 310 19.70 21.14 8.41
C ASP A 310 19.99 20.04 7.38
N GLY A 311 21.09 19.29 7.54
CA GLY A 311 21.37 18.12 6.69
C GLY A 311 20.24 17.09 6.72
N TRP A 312 19.65 16.83 7.89
CA TRP A 312 18.47 15.97 7.99
C TRP A 312 17.23 16.55 7.30
N ARG A 313 17.00 17.87 7.35
CA ARG A 313 15.87 18.51 6.66
C ARG A 313 16.04 18.41 5.16
N ASP A 314 17.23 18.72 4.67
CA ASP A 314 17.55 18.75 3.25
C ASP A 314 17.51 17.33 2.67
N LEU A 315 17.93 16.33 3.45
CA LEU A 315 17.77 14.92 3.08
C LEU A 315 16.29 14.52 3.00
N MET A 316 15.47 14.87 4.00
CA MET A 316 14.03 14.57 3.97
C MET A 316 13.32 15.25 2.79
N GLU A 317 13.68 16.51 2.51
CA GLU A 317 13.13 17.28 1.39
C GLU A 317 13.55 16.68 0.03
N SER A 318 14.83 16.37 -0.16
CA SER A 318 15.35 15.84 -1.42
C SER A 318 14.74 14.49 -1.80
N VAL A 319 14.43 13.66 -0.80
CA VAL A 319 13.73 12.38 -1.02
C VAL A 319 12.22 12.51 -0.86
N GLY A 320 11.66 13.73 -0.87
CA GLY A 320 10.21 14.00 -0.85
C GLY A 320 9.47 13.37 0.33
N TYR A 321 10.04 13.43 1.53
CA TYR A 321 9.45 12.93 2.76
C TYR A 321 8.75 14.06 3.54
N GLU A 322 7.44 13.93 3.69
CA GLU A 322 6.65 14.78 4.58
C GLU A 322 6.61 14.17 5.98
N VAL A 323 7.05 14.94 6.99
CA VAL A 323 6.97 14.52 8.38
C VAL A 323 5.49 14.46 8.80
N PRO A 324 4.95 13.29 9.19
CA PRO A 324 3.56 13.18 9.60
C PRO A 324 3.28 14.06 10.82
N ALA A 325 2.13 14.74 10.82
CA ALA A 325 1.66 15.48 11.97
C ALA A 325 1.58 14.56 13.21
N ALA A 326 1.98 15.08 14.37
CA ALA A 326 1.87 14.34 15.61
C ALA A 326 0.41 13.96 15.85
N LYS A 327 0.13 12.66 16.05
CA LYS A 327 -1.21 12.21 16.44
C LYS A 327 -1.58 12.89 17.77
N PRO A 328 -2.83 13.34 17.95
CA PRO A 328 -3.27 13.92 19.20
C PRO A 328 -3.01 12.92 20.34
N LYS A 329 -2.42 13.41 21.44
CA LYS A 329 -2.13 12.56 22.60
C LYS A 329 -3.44 11.99 23.12
N ALA A 330 -3.52 10.67 23.20
CA ALA A 330 -4.67 10.03 23.83
C ALA A 330 -4.79 10.51 25.29
N PRO A 331 -6.01 10.71 25.81
CA PRO A 331 -6.23 11.19 27.18
C PRO A 331 -5.49 10.37 28.23
N ALA A 332 -5.20 10.96 29.39
CA ALA A 332 -4.48 10.26 30.46
C ALA A 332 -5.26 9.03 30.94
N ILE A 333 -4.54 7.98 31.35
CA ILE A 333 -5.18 6.87 32.08
C ILE A 333 -5.27 7.33 33.53
N LEU A 334 -6.49 7.44 34.06
CA LEU A 334 -6.72 7.81 35.44
C LEU A 334 -7.11 6.58 36.26
N ASN A 335 -6.63 6.55 37.50
CA ASN A 335 -6.88 5.50 38.50
C ASN A 335 -7.47 6.18 39.73
N PHE A 336 -8.80 6.18 39.85
CA PHE A 336 -9.55 6.85 40.92
C PHE A 336 -10.72 5.95 41.34
N LYS A 337 -11.23 6.16 42.56
CA LYS A 337 -12.38 5.40 43.08
C LYS A 337 -13.70 5.97 42.56
N CYS A 338 -14.60 5.10 42.13
CA CYS A 338 -15.97 5.43 41.71
C CYS A 338 -16.84 4.16 41.70
N ALA A 339 -18.16 4.30 41.64
CA ALA A 339 -19.06 3.16 41.53
C ALA A 339 -19.05 2.57 40.11
N THR A 340 -19.22 3.43 39.09
CA THR A 340 -19.24 3.01 37.69
C THR A 340 -18.59 4.05 36.77
N ILE A 341 -18.09 3.58 35.62
CA ILE A 341 -17.60 4.45 34.54
C ILE A 341 -18.31 4.06 33.25
N GLU A 342 -18.75 5.04 32.47
CA GLU A 342 -19.36 4.83 31.16
C GLU A 342 -18.32 4.96 30.02
N ALA A 343 -18.41 4.07 29.04
CA ALA A 343 -17.69 4.19 27.77
C ALA A 343 -18.55 3.74 26.59
N GLU A 344 -18.29 4.35 25.44
CA GLU A 344 -18.94 3.96 24.19
C GLU A 344 -18.19 2.81 23.52
N MET A 345 -18.92 1.77 23.11
CA MET A 345 -18.40 0.63 22.37
C MET A 345 -19.41 0.23 21.29
N TYR A 346 -18.96 0.21 20.03
CA TYR A 346 -19.77 -0.12 18.85
C TYR A 346 -21.08 0.70 18.76
N GLY A 347 -21.02 2.01 19.04
CA GLY A 347 -22.18 2.89 19.00
C GLY A 347 -23.15 2.74 20.18
N ARG A 348 -22.76 2.04 21.25
CA ARG A 348 -23.56 1.83 22.46
C ARG A 348 -22.82 2.29 23.70
N VAL A 349 -23.50 2.99 24.59
CA VAL A 349 -22.99 3.33 25.92
C VAL A 349 -23.05 2.09 26.80
N ASN A 350 -21.92 1.72 27.39
CA ASN A 350 -21.82 0.63 28.35
C ASN A 350 -21.35 1.19 29.69
N THR A 351 -21.98 0.74 30.76
CA THR A 351 -21.64 1.10 32.14
C THR A 351 -20.79 -0.02 32.73
N TYR A 352 -19.60 0.34 33.23
CA TYR A 352 -18.62 -0.60 33.77
C TYR A 352 -18.54 -0.44 35.29
N PRO A 353 -19.10 -1.37 36.08
CA PRO A 353 -18.91 -1.40 37.53
C PRO A 353 -17.43 -1.45 37.87
N GLN A 354 -17.01 -0.77 38.94
CA GLN A 354 -15.61 -0.76 39.36
C GLN A 354 -15.29 -1.95 40.28
N VAL A 355 -14.15 -2.58 40.03
CA VAL A 355 -13.57 -3.62 40.90
C VAL A 355 -12.18 -3.18 41.34
N GLU A 356 -11.91 -3.35 42.63
CA GLU A 356 -10.59 -3.13 43.20
C GLU A 356 -9.72 -4.38 43.05
N MET A 357 -8.47 -4.21 42.61
CA MET A 357 -7.46 -5.27 42.61
C MET A 357 -6.05 -4.70 42.64
N THR A 358 -5.07 -5.53 42.94
CA THR A 358 -3.65 -5.15 42.85
C THR A 358 -3.15 -5.18 41.40
N LYS A 359 -2.04 -4.49 41.12
CA LYS A 359 -1.36 -4.55 39.81
C LYS A 359 -0.90 -5.96 39.45
N ALA A 360 -0.52 -6.75 40.46
CA ALA A 360 -0.13 -8.15 40.29
C ALA A 360 -1.30 -9.01 39.83
N GLU A 361 -2.47 -8.86 40.45
CA GLU A 361 -3.71 -9.55 40.04
C GLU A 361 -4.14 -9.14 38.64
N TYR A 362 -4.16 -7.84 38.34
CA TYR A 362 -4.48 -7.34 37.01
C TYR A 362 -3.53 -7.85 35.92
N SER A 363 -2.27 -8.11 36.27
CA SER A 363 -1.26 -8.63 35.32
C SER A 363 -1.37 -10.13 35.09
N LYS A 364 -1.97 -10.89 36.01
CA LYS A 364 -2.27 -12.32 35.83
C LYS A 364 -3.42 -12.56 34.85
N ILE A 365 -4.29 -11.57 34.64
CA ILE A 365 -5.37 -11.65 33.65
C ILE A 365 -4.75 -11.65 32.23
N HIS A 366 -5.14 -12.61 31.40
CA HIS A 366 -4.65 -12.73 30.03
C HIS A 366 -4.88 -11.43 29.24
N ALA A 367 -3.96 -11.08 28.32
CA ALA A 367 -4.00 -9.81 27.59
C ALA A 367 -5.30 -9.57 26.83
N ASP A 368 -5.95 -10.63 26.34
CA ASP A 368 -7.24 -10.53 25.63
C ASP A 368 -8.42 -10.18 26.55
N TYR A 369 -8.29 -10.41 27.86
CA TYR A 369 -9.33 -10.17 28.86
C TYR A 369 -9.06 -8.92 29.71
N ARG A 370 -8.07 -8.11 29.36
CA ARG A 370 -7.78 -6.84 30.02
C ARG A 370 -7.41 -5.76 29.01
N GLY A 371 -7.75 -4.52 29.30
CA GLY A 371 -7.52 -3.43 28.36
C GLY A 371 -7.64 -2.05 28.98
N VAL A 372 -7.60 -1.05 28.10
CA VAL A 372 -7.77 0.36 28.44
C VAL A 372 -8.87 0.92 27.53
N ARG A 373 -9.83 1.62 28.11
CA ARG A 373 -10.96 2.23 27.40
C ARG A 373 -10.99 3.73 27.57
N LEU A 374 -11.51 4.42 26.56
CA LEU A 374 -11.81 5.86 26.62
C LEU A 374 -13.17 6.04 27.28
N SER A 375 -13.25 6.93 28.26
CA SER A 375 -14.52 7.36 28.86
C SER A 375 -15.47 7.96 27.83
N ARG A 376 -16.77 7.89 28.09
CA ARG A 376 -17.80 8.48 27.25
C ARG A 376 -17.60 9.99 27.04
N CYS A 377 -17.10 10.69 28.05
CA CYS A 377 -16.79 12.12 27.97
C CYS A 377 -15.51 12.44 27.16
N GLY A 378 -14.71 11.42 26.82
CA GLY A 378 -13.48 11.58 26.04
C GLY A 378 -12.30 12.23 26.79
N GLN A 379 -12.46 12.56 28.08
CA GLN A 379 -11.45 13.30 28.85
C GLN A 379 -10.38 12.43 29.51
N PHE A 380 -10.70 11.16 29.75
CA PHE A 380 -9.77 10.22 30.38
C PHE A 380 -9.95 8.80 29.87
N ARG A 381 -8.94 7.98 30.09
CA ARG A 381 -8.98 6.54 29.88
C ARG A 381 -8.94 5.81 31.22
N PHE A 382 -9.50 4.61 31.27
CA PHE A 382 -9.52 3.78 32.47
C PHE A 382 -9.21 2.32 32.11
N LYS A 383 -8.73 1.55 33.09
CA LYS A 383 -8.43 0.12 32.91
C LYS A 383 -9.71 -0.69 32.99
N THR A 384 -9.82 -1.72 32.15
CA THR A 384 -10.90 -2.69 32.22
C THR A 384 -10.36 -4.11 32.25
N CYS A 385 -11.13 -5.04 32.81
CA CYS A 385 -10.90 -6.47 32.66
C CYS A 385 -12.21 -7.25 32.66
N LEU A 386 -12.14 -8.51 32.26
CA LEU A 386 -13.24 -9.47 32.43
C LEU A 386 -13.25 -9.97 33.88
N ASP A 387 -14.35 -9.73 34.59
CA ASP A 387 -14.54 -10.24 35.94
C ASP A 387 -14.97 -11.71 35.90
N HIS A 388 -13.99 -12.60 35.96
CA HIS A 388 -14.24 -14.04 36.01
C HIS A 388 -14.82 -14.50 37.35
N LYS A 389 -14.80 -13.66 38.41
CA LYS A 389 -15.31 -14.00 39.74
C LYS A 389 -16.82 -13.75 39.84
N ASN A 390 -17.32 -12.70 39.19
CA ASN A 390 -18.73 -12.28 39.27
C ASN A 390 -19.48 -12.35 37.93
N GLY A 391 -19.44 -13.51 37.26
CA GLY A 391 -20.33 -13.78 36.12
C GLY A 391 -19.81 -13.35 34.73
N GLY A 392 -18.53 -13.01 34.59
CA GLY A 392 -17.88 -12.82 33.29
C GLY A 392 -18.15 -11.48 32.60
N GLY A 393 -18.68 -10.48 33.32
CA GLY A 393 -18.89 -9.13 32.79
C GLY A 393 -17.58 -8.34 32.65
N LEU A 394 -17.54 -7.38 31.71
CA LEU A 394 -16.45 -6.40 31.65
C LEU A 394 -16.65 -5.36 32.76
N VAL A 395 -15.61 -5.13 33.56
CA VAL A 395 -15.59 -4.18 34.68
C VAL A 395 -14.50 -3.12 34.49
N SER A 396 -14.65 -1.98 35.16
CA SER A 396 -13.59 -0.99 35.32
C SER A 396 -12.70 -1.39 36.50
N VAL A 397 -11.42 -1.03 36.45
CA VAL A 397 -10.41 -1.50 37.43
C VAL A 397 -9.80 -0.32 38.18
N PHE A 398 -9.91 -0.36 39.50
CA PHE A 398 -9.13 0.46 40.41
C PHE A 398 -7.95 -0.34 40.96
N LEU A 399 -6.73 0.19 40.77
CA LEU A 399 -5.51 -0.40 41.30
C LEU A 399 -5.18 0.21 42.66
N ASN A 400 -5.35 -0.56 43.72
CA ASN A 400 -5.17 -0.10 45.10
C ASN A 400 -3.69 0.08 45.51
N ASP A 401 -2.77 -0.50 44.75
CA ASP A 401 -1.31 -0.44 44.95
C ASP A 401 -0.61 0.50 43.95
N SER A 402 -1.37 1.34 43.25
CA SER A 402 -0.89 2.28 42.24
C SER A 402 -1.22 3.72 42.59
N LYS A 403 -0.57 4.68 41.94
CA LYS A 403 -0.86 6.12 42.12
C LYS A 403 -2.35 6.37 41.90
N VAL A 404 -3.00 6.92 42.93
CA VAL A 404 -4.38 7.39 42.86
C VAL A 404 -4.37 8.78 42.26
N HIS A 405 -5.23 8.99 41.27
CA HIS A 405 -5.46 10.27 40.61
C HIS A 405 -6.70 10.94 41.20
N ASP A 406 -6.77 12.27 41.08
CA ASP A 406 -7.96 13.01 41.44
C ASP A 406 -9.15 12.56 40.58
N ALA A 407 -10.30 12.42 41.23
CA ALA A 407 -11.54 12.05 40.58
C ALA A 407 -11.94 13.14 39.55
N PRO A 408 -12.11 12.79 38.27
CA PRO A 408 -12.42 13.78 37.23
C PRO A 408 -13.90 14.15 37.22
N GLU A 409 -14.26 15.42 37.42
CA GLU A 409 -15.65 15.87 37.27
C GLU A 409 -16.18 15.58 35.85
N SER A 410 -17.01 14.55 35.72
CA SER A 410 -17.45 14.03 34.42
C SER A 410 -18.77 13.28 34.53
N GLU A 411 -19.71 13.56 33.62
CA GLU A 411 -20.99 12.86 33.49
C GLU A 411 -20.85 11.36 33.20
N ALA A 412 -19.69 10.93 32.72
CA ALA A 412 -19.38 9.52 32.46
C ALA A 412 -19.01 8.72 33.72
N VAL A 413 -19.07 9.32 34.92
CA VAL A 413 -18.67 8.67 36.18
C VAL A 413 -19.81 8.78 37.20
N SER A 414 -20.19 7.65 37.79
CA SER A 414 -21.02 7.62 38.99
C SER A 414 -20.12 7.38 40.20
N TYR A 415 -20.08 8.33 41.14
CA TYR A 415 -19.35 8.20 42.39
C TYR A 415 -20.15 7.43 43.43
N GLU A 416 -19.46 6.78 44.37
CA GLU A 416 -20.13 6.19 45.55
C GLU A 416 -20.66 7.34 46.42
N GLU A 417 -21.93 7.27 46.83
CA GLU A 417 -22.49 8.23 47.78
C GLU A 417 -21.73 8.10 49.11
N VAL A 418 -21.08 9.19 49.52
CA VAL A 418 -20.53 9.30 50.88
C VAL A 418 -21.73 9.43 51.81
N VAL A 419 -22.14 8.31 52.43
CA VAL A 419 -23.10 8.35 53.54
C VAL A 419 -22.42 9.12 54.68
N ALA A 420 -22.93 10.32 54.95
CA ALA A 420 -22.46 11.22 56.00
C ALA A 420 -22.71 10.67 57.41
#